data_AF-A0A7S1MVE3-F1
#
_entry.id   AF-A0A7S1MVE3-F1
#
_cell.length_a   1.000
_cell.length_b   1.000
_cell.length_c   1.000
_cell.angle_alpha   90.00
_cell.angle_beta   90.00
_cell.angle_gamma   90.00
#
_symmetry.space_group_name_H-M   'P 1'
#
loop_
_entity.id
_entity.type
_entity.pdbx_description
1 polymer ?
#
loop_
_entity_poly.entity_id
_entity_poly.type
_entity_poly.pdbx_seq_one_letter_code
_entity_poly.pdbx_strand_id
1 'polypeptide(L)'
;PASQSWGGGGGAAMSQLFRLSVDNRTGAVRAELAQTFPTLSARDVEHVSINGTSYLMFAQQDAPTSPLYRWSRDRRRFELQQRVPTQGATRLGAFLPGANGTDSYMLVAQKGDAVVC
;
A
#
# COMPACT_ATOMS: atom_id res chain seq x y z
N PRO A 1 -16.38 2.53 24.23
CA PRO A 1 -15.86 3.90 24.49
C PRO A 1 -15.63 4.65 23.16
N ALA A 2 -16.48 5.67 22.97
CA ALA A 2 -16.43 6.81 22.04
C ALA A 2 -15.90 6.63 20.60
N SER A 3 -16.86 6.80 19.68
CA SER A 3 -16.75 7.15 18.26
C SER A 3 -15.83 8.33 17.97
N GLN A 4 -15.11 8.27 16.83
CA GLN A 4 -14.77 9.46 16.07
C GLN A 4 -15.42 9.37 14.69
N SER A 5 -16.56 10.04 14.56
CA SER A 5 -17.18 10.40 13.29
C SER A 5 -16.50 11.65 12.75
N TRP A 6 -15.96 11.57 11.54
CA TRP A 6 -15.45 12.73 10.82
C TRP A 6 -16.57 13.32 9.97
N GLY A 7 -17.15 14.44 10.42
CA GLY A 7 -18.10 15.25 9.68
C GLY A 7 -17.39 16.42 9.00
N GLY A 8 -17.37 16.40 7.68
CA GLY A 8 -16.71 17.39 6.79
C GLY A 8 -16.16 16.65 5.57
N GLY A 9 -16.74 16.87 4.39
CA GLY A 9 -16.52 16.06 3.17
C GLY A 9 -15.05 15.85 2.81
N GLY A 10 -14.53 14.67 3.16
CA GLY A 10 -13.13 14.28 2.99
C GLY A 10 -12.76 13.16 3.96
N GLY A 11 -13.64 12.17 4.14
CA GLY A 11 -13.35 11.01 4.99
C GLY A 11 -12.17 10.22 4.45
N ALA A 12 -11.36 9.64 5.33
CA ALA A 12 -10.25 8.75 4.96
C ALA A 12 -10.74 7.73 3.91
N ALA A 13 -10.23 7.84 2.68
CA ALA A 13 -10.60 6.96 1.60
C ALA A 13 -9.97 5.59 1.84
N MET A 14 -10.77 4.53 1.66
CA MET A 14 -10.26 3.16 1.76
C MET A 14 -9.82 2.69 0.37
N SER A 15 -8.53 2.44 0.17
CA SER A 15 -8.09 1.69 -1.01
C SER A 15 -8.53 0.23 -0.90
N GLN A 16 -8.86 -0.41 -2.02
CA GLN A 16 -9.44 -1.75 -2.06
C GLN A 16 -8.52 -2.70 -2.84
N LEU A 17 -8.28 -3.89 -2.28
CA LEU A 17 -7.66 -5.01 -2.98
C LEU A 17 -8.74 -6.01 -3.34
N PHE A 18 -8.83 -6.34 -4.63
CA PHE A 18 -9.71 -7.40 -5.13
C PHE A 18 -8.89 -8.63 -5.48
N ARG A 19 -9.42 -9.81 -5.12
CA ARG A 19 -8.95 -11.10 -5.63
C ARG A 19 -9.71 -11.40 -6.91
N LEU A 20 -8.97 -11.57 -8.00
CA LEU A 20 -9.54 -11.99 -9.27
C LEU A 20 -9.49 -13.52 -9.38
N SER A 21 -10.56 -14.11 -9.89
CA SER A 21 -10.65 -15.54 -10.17
C SER A 21 -11.37 -15.78 -11.49
N VAL A 22 -11.05 -16.88 -12.16
CA VAL A 22 -11.71 -17.29 -13.41
C VAL A 22 -12.56 -18.52 -13.12
N ASP A 23 -13.82 -18.47 -13.51
CA ASP A 23 -14.72 -19.61 -13.47
C ASP A 23 -14.36 -20.60 -14.58
N ASN A 24 -13.94 -21.81 -14.21
CA ASN A 24 -13.43 -22.80 -15.17
C ASN A 24 -14.49 -23.38 -16.11
N ARG A 25 -15.79 -23.14 -15.87
CA ARG A 25 -16.88 -23.64 -16.74
C ARG A 25 -17.31 -22.60 -17.75
N THR A 26 -17.31 -21.33 -17.34
CA THR A 26 -17.85 -20.21 -18.12
C THR A 26 -16.78 -19.28 -18.68
N GLY A 27 -15.55 -19.35 -18.17
CA GLY A 27 -14.48 -18.40 -18.46
C GLY A 27 -14.69 -17.02 -17.85
N ALA A 28 -15.74 -16.82 -17.04
CA ALA A 28 -16.06 -15.53 -16.46
C ALA A 28 -15.05 -15.13 -15.38
N VAL A 29 -14.59 -13.87 -15.42
CA VAL A 29 -13.75 -13.28 -14.37
C VAL A 29 -14.65 -12.77 -13.24
N ARG A 30 -14.33 -13.13 -12.00
CA ARG A 30 -14.96 -12.62 -10.78
C ARG A 30 -13.95 -11.83 -9.97
N ALA A 31 -14.38 -10.69 -9.44
CA ALA A 31 -13.62 -9.88 -8.50
C ALA A 31 -14.27 -9.94 -7.11
N GLU A 32 -13.53 -10.40 -6.11
CA GLU A 32 -13.97 -10.47 -4.73
C GLU A 32 -13.16 -9.47 -3.90
N LEU A 33 -13.83 -8.60 -3.13
CA LEU A 33 -13.12 -7.69 -2.23
C LEU A 33 -12.35 -8.52 -1.19
N ALA A 34 -11.03 -8.48 -1.26
CA ALA A 34 -10.15 -9.25 -0.39
C ALA A 34 -9.73 -8.46 0.86
N GLN A 35 -9.44 -7.17 0.69
CA GLN A 35 -8.99 -6.31 1.79
C GLN A 35 -9.23 -4.84 1.48
N THR A 36 -9.39 -4.03 2.53
CA THR A 36 -9.34 -2.57 2.46
C THR A 36 -8.15 -2.01 3.23
N PHE A 37 -7.66 -0.86 2.80
CA PHE A 37 -6.52 -0.16 3.39
C PHE A 37 -6.91 1.28 3.70
N PRO A 38 -6.75 1.74 4.96
CA PRO A 38 -6.96 3.13 5.28
C PRO A 38 -5.90 3.98 4.59
N THR A 39 -6.34 4.90 3.75
CA THR A 39 -5.48 5.83 3.05
C THR A 39 -6.01 7.27 3.16
N LEU A 40 -5.13 8.22 2.95
CA LEU A 40 -5.40 9.65 2.90
C LEU A 40 -4.84 10.14 1.57
N SER A 41 -5.74 10.36 0.61
CA SER A 41 -5.43 10.77 -0.76
C SER A 41 -4.29 9.95 -1.38
N ALA A 42 -4.43 8.62 -1.37
CA ALA A 42 -3.45 7.74 -2.00
C ALA A 42 -3.33 8.06 -3.49
N ARG A 43 -2.11 8.29 -3.97
CA ARG A 43 -1.82 8.59 -5.37
C ARG A 43 -1.22 7.43 -6.14
N ASP A 44 -0.57 6.53 -5.42
CA ASP A 44 0.12 5.40 -5.99
C ASP A 44 0.20 4.25 -4.98
N VAL A 45 0.37 3.03 -5.49
CA VAL A 45 0.63 1.84 -4.68
C VAL A 45 1.65 0.98 -5.39
N GLU A 46 2.70 0.61 -4.68
CA GLU A 46 3.78 -0.21 -5.25
C GLU A 46 3.87 -1.56 -4.53
N HIS A 47 3.99 -2.62 -5.32
CA HIS A 47 4.27 -3.97 -4.85
C HIS A 47 5.75 -4.30 -5.00
N VAL A 48 6.33 -4.90 -3.97
CA VAL A 48 7.67 -5.46 -4.04
C VAL A 48 7.71 -6.81 -3.34
N SER A 49 8.50 -7.74 -3.88
CA SER A 49 8.75 -9.05 -3.27
C SER A 49 10.18 -9.10 -2.76
N ILE A 50 10.35 -9.23 -1.44
CA ILE A 50 11.65 -9.31 -0.78
C ILE A 50 11.74 -10.67 -0.11
N ASN A 51 12.72 -11.49 -0.50
CA ASN A 51 12.92 -12.85 0.00
C ASN A 51 11.62 -13.70 -0.03
N GLY A 52 10.84 -13.60 -1.11
CA GLY A 52 9.60 -14.35 -1.29
C GLY A 52 8.43 -13.88 -0.39
N THR A 53 8.56 -12.72 0.25
CA THR A 53 7.48 -12.05 0.99
C THR A 53 7.03 -10.82 0.22
N SER A 54 5.73 -10.71 -0.04
CA SER A 54 5.14 -9.53 -0.69
C SER A 54 4.97 -8.38 0.29
N TYR A 55 5.26 -7.17 -0.17
CA TYR A 55 5.02 -5.91 0.51
C TYR A 55 4.24 -4.97 -0.40
N LEU A 56 3.44 -4.10 0.21
CA LEU A 56 2.72 -3.02 -0.47
C LEU A 56 2.97 -1.71 0.25
N MET A 57 3.34 -0.66 -0.48
CA MET A 57 3.42 0.68 0.06
C MET A 57 2.46 1.59 -0.69
N PHE A 58 1.79 2.50 0.02
CA PHE A 58 0.90 3.49 -0.58
C PHE A 58 1.52 4.87 -0.50
N ALA A 59 1.62 5.59 -1.62
CA ALA A 59 1.99 7.01 -1.61
C ALA A 59 0.80 7.83 -1.10
N GLN A 60 0.95 8.43 0.07
CA GLN A 60 -0.06 9.31 0.66
C GLN A 60 0.27 10.78 0.42
N GLN A 61 -0.56 11.47 -0.36
CA GLN A 61 -0.32 12.88 -0.68
C GLN A 61 -0.65 13.82 0.50
N ASP A 62 -1.69 13.50 1.26
CA ASP A 62 -2.18 14.39 2.33
C ASP A 62 -1.82 13.83 3.72
N ALA A 63 -0.68 13.12 3.82
CA ALA A 63 -0.17 12.56 5.07
C ALA A 63 1.37 12.71 5.19
N PRO A 64 1.89 12.79 6.43
CA PRO A 64 3.33 12.85 6.71
C PRO A 64 3.99 11.45 6.74
N THR A 65 3.25 10.40 6.42
CA THR A 65 3.78 9.04 6.34
C THR A 65 3.07 8.25 5.24
N SER A 66 3.79 7.27 4.71
CA SER A 66 3.29 6.29 3.76
C SER A 66 3.32 4.89 4.41
N PRO A 67 2.20 4.14 4.43
CA PRO A 67 2.11 2.87 5.14
C PRO A 67 2.72 1.77 4.28
N LEU A 68 3.63 1.01 4.88
CA LEU A 68 4.19 -0.21 4.30
C LEU A 68 3.50 -1.41 4.95
N TYR A 69 2.85 -2.23 4.14
CA TYR A 69 2.20 -3.46 4.55
C TYR A 69 3.04 -4.66 4.13
N ARG A 70 3.03 -5.70 4.97
CA ARG A 70 3.67 -6.99 4.72
C ARG A 70 2.60 -8.07 4.58
N TRP A 71 2.75 -8.97 3.61
CA TRP A 71 1.89 -10.15 3.51
C TRP A 71 2.17 -11.12 4.65
N SER A 72 1.14 -11.40 5.45
CA SER A 72 1.14 -12.46 6.44
C SER A 72 0.64 -13.74 5.80
N ARG A 73 1.51 -14.76 5.70
CA ARG A 73 1.13 -16.09 5.17
C ARG A 73 0.11 -16.78 6.08
N ASP A 74 0.26 -16.63 7.39
CA ASP A 74 -0.60 -17.28 8.38
C ASP A 74 -2.00 -16.69 8.37
N ARG A 75 -2.10 -15.35 8.38
CA ARG A 75 -3.39 -14.65 8.38
C ARG A 75 -3.96 -14.44 6.97
N ARG A 76 -3.21 -14.81 5.93
CA ARG A 76 -3.55 -14.66 4.51
C ARG A 76 -4.06 -13.26 4.16
N ARG A 77 -3.37 -12.24 4.67
CA ARG A 77 -3.71 -10.82 4.47
C ARG A 77 -2.49 -9.93 4.59
N PHE A 78 -2.60 -8.70 4.09
CA PHE A 78 -1.60 -7.67 4.33
C PHE A 78 -1.78 -7.06 5.73
N GLU A 79 -0.69 -6.86 6.43
CA GLU A 79 -0.65 -6.28 7.78
C GLU A 79 0.28 -5.08 7.79
N LEU A 80 -0.10 -4.02 8.50
CA LEU A 80 0.75 -2.82 8.59
C LEU A 80 2.07 -3.21 9.27
N GLN A 81 3.17 -3.08 8.55
CA GLN A 81 4.51 -3.37 9.06
C GLN A 81 5.10 -2.11 9.69
N GLN A 82 5.04 -0.99 8.98
CA GLN A 82 5.58 0.29 9.43
C GLN A 82 4.93 1.47 8.72
N ARG A 83 5.11 2.67 9.28
CA ARG A 83 4.82 3.94 8.63
C ARG A 83 6.14 4.59 8.26
N VAL A 84 6.39 4.76 6.97
CA VAL A 84 7.61 5.37 6.45
C VAL A 84 7.42 6.89 6.42
N PRO A 85 8.31 7.69 7.03
CA PRO A 85 8.26 9.14 6.90
C PRO A 85 8.31 9.56 5.43
N THR A 86 7.32 10.34 5.00
CA THR A 86 7.20 10.89 3.63
C THR A 86 6.51 12.24 3.74
N GLN A 87 6.65 13.15 2.77
CA GLN A 87 5.90 14.41 2.83
C GLN A 87 5.17 14.70 1.52
N GLY A 88 3.90 14.32 1.49
CA GLY A 88 3.06 14.40 0.31
C GLY A 88 3.58 13.56 -0.85
N ALA A 89 3.68 12.25 -0.62
CA ALA A 89 4.10 11.29 -1.62
C ALA A 89 3.11 11.25 -2.78
N THR A 90 3.62 11.28 -4.01
CA THR A 90 2.82 11.32 -5.24
C THR A 90 3.03 10.11 -6.13
N ARG A 91 4.20 9.46 -6.05
CA ARG A 91 4.55 8.27 -6.81
C ARG A 91 5.56 7.42 -6.04
N LEU A 92 5.48 6.12 -6.25
CA LEU A 92 6.44 5.13 -5.79
C LEU A 92 7.11 4.47 -6.99
N GLY A 93 8.28 3.89 -6.79
CA GLY A 93 8.92 3.04 -7.79
C GLY A 93 9.87 2.06 -7.14
N ALA A 94 9.59 0.76 -7.28
CA ALA A 94 10.49 -0.28 -6.82
C ALA A 94 11.55 -0.61 -7.88
N PHE A 95 12.79 -0.84 -7.45
CA PHE A 95 13.85 -1.29 -8.34
C PHE A 95 14.89 -2.14 -7.60
N LEU A 96 15.61 -2.95 -8.37
CA LEU A 96 16.80 -3.67 -7.93
C LEU A 96 18.02 -2.95 -8.50
N PRO A 97 18.98 -2.50 -7.67
CA PRO A 97 20.15 -1.76 -8.17
C PRO A 97 21.15 -2.65 -8.91
N GLY A 98 21.05 -3.98 -8.80
CA GLY A 98 21.94 -4.91 -9.48
C GLY A 98 21.36 -6.31 -9.62
N ALA A 99 21.85 -7.05 -10.62
CA ALA A 99 21.33 -8.38 -11.01
C ALA A 99 21.50 -9.47 -9.93
N ASN A 100 22.42 -9.27 -8.97
CA ASN A 100 22.75 -10.24 -7.93
C ASN A 100 22.41 -9.75 -6.51
N GLY A 101 21.71 -8.61 -6.38
CA GLY A 101 21.37 -8.04 -5.09
C GLY A 101 20.19 -8.76 -4.43
N THR A 102 20.28 -8.99 -3.12
CA THR A 102 19.13 -9.43 -2.30
C THR A 102 18.23 -8.27 -1.88
N ASP A 103 18.70 -7.04 -2.09
CA ASP A 103 18.05 -5.82 -1.61
C ASP A 103 17.14 -5.25 -2.69
N SER A 104 15.94 -4.86 -2.26
CA SER A 104 15.00 -4.10 -3.07
C SER A 104 14.89 -2.68 -2.55
N TYR A 105 14.86 -1.73 -3.46
CA TYR A 105 14.76 -0.31 -3.15
C TYR A 105 13.41 0.20 -3.61
N MET A 106 12.87 1.16 -2.86
CA MET A 106 11.66 1.87 -3.23
C MET A 106 11.94 3.36 -3.20
N LEU A 107 11.82 4.00 -4.36
CA LEU A 107 11.94 5.44 -4.51
C LEU A 107 10.58 6.09 -4.24
N VAL A 108 10.59 7.22 -3.54
CA VAL A 108 9.40 8.02 -3.26
C VAL A 108 9.55 9.38 -3.93
N ALA A 109 8.66 9.70 -4.86
CA ALA A 109 8.49 11.06 -5.34
C ALA A 109 7.53 11.80 -4.40
N GLN A 110 7.94 12.95 -3.86
CA GLN A 110 7.19 13.66 -2.82
C GLN A 110 7.30 15.17 -2.95
N LYS A 111 6.32 15.90 -2.39
CA LYS A 111 6.19 17.36 -2.54
C LYS A 111 7.10 18.16 -1.61
N GLY A 112 7.45 17.60 -0.46
CA GLY A 112 8.35 18.25 0.51
C GLY A 112 9.31 17.24 1.13
N ASP A 113 10.12 17.71 2.06
CA ASP A 113 11.08 16.85 2.75
C ASP A 113 10.38 16.05 3.86
N ALA A 114 10.71 14.76 3.93
CA ALA A 114 10.28 13.93 5.04
C ALA A 114 11.10 14.32 6.27
N VAL A 115 10.43 14.77 7.33
CA VAL A 115 11.10 15.01 8.61
C VAL A 115 11.20 13.67 9.33
N VAL A 116 12.42 13.20 9.55
CA VAL A 116 12.70 12.07 10.45
C VAL A 116 13.06 12.69 11.79
N CYS A 117 12.15 12.65 12.75
CA CYS A 117 12.41 13.05 14.13
C CYS A 117 13.09 11.93 14.90
#